data_AF-A0A6L7TGN9-F1
#
_entry.id   AF-A0A6L7TGN9-F1
#
_cell.length_a   1.000
_cell.length_b   1.000
_cell.length_c   1.000
_cell.angle_alpha   90.00
_cell.angle_beta   90.00
_cell.angle_gamma   90.00
#
_symmetry.space_group_name_H-M   'P 1'
#
loop_
_entity.id
_entity.type
_entity.pdbx_description
1 polymer ?
#
loop_
_entity_poly.entity_id
_entity_poly.type
_entity_poly.pdbx_seq_one_letter_code
_entity_poly.pdbx_strand_id
1 'polypeptide(L)'
;MKGYAGLLKVLATLHLVAFGCWSCSPPSSPSEISAWMGSNLNTDAFAQVDGTYKLSFPFDHGSHNEFLFEWWYLTAILDDQKGREFGVQFTIFRRALGSDRASSNPWRTGQVYMGHFAVSDIQAKSHWSDERFSRGHPELAGAHIEPFRVFIEDWKFASQSSSYFPLELSAGTPDYRVSLAINRGKPMILHGTSGFSQKSPDHASYYYTFSRLPTNGTLEIEGEKYTVSGFSWIDREWSSQILSAHYRGWYWFSLNFEDGRELVLFELHAEDKNLKTLPTAMWIEPEGSTVLIPAESWTITPSRYWKSYPVEWVLKIDDIRYLIAAKFDDQVMDTSISYWEGVVEITEADAVVGRGYMELTGYE
;
A
#
# COMPACT_ATOMS: atom_id res chain seq x y z
N MET A 1 -12.86 25.76 -90.21
CA MET A 1 -14.09 26.55 -90.43
C MET A 1 -14.87 26.59 -89.13
N LYS A 2 -15.06 27.81 -88.57
CA LYS A 2 -16.11 28.29 -87.61
C LYS A 2 -16.45 27.36 -86.41
N GLY A 3 -16.40 27.75 -85.14
CA GLY A 3 -16.29 29.03 -84.45
C GLY A 3 -17.04 28.95 -83.11
N TYR A 4 -16.55 29.65 -82.08
CA TYR A 4 -17.23 30.20 -80.87
C TYR A 4 -18.06 29.24 -79.97
N ALA A 5 -17.85 29.08 -78.66
CA ALA A 5 -17.65 29.98 -77.51
C ALA A 5 -18.80 29.72 -76.51
N GLY A 6 -18.50 29.58 -75.22
CA GLY A 6 -19.54 29.48 -74.18
C GLY A 6 -19.01 29.01 -72.83
N LEU A 7 -18.59 29.97 -72.01
CA LEU A 7 -18.43 29.84 -70.56
C LEU A 7 -19.71 29.28 -69.92
N LEU A 8 -19.60 28.40 -68.92
CA LEU A 8 -20.36 28.55 -67.68
C LEU A 8 -19.67 27.81 -66.52
N LYS A 9 -19.35 28.57 -65.47
CA LYS A 9 -18.90 28.10 -64.16
C LYS A 9 -20.03 27.28 -63.52
N VAL A 10 -19.71 26.10 -62.97
CA VAL A 10 -20.56 25.44 -61.98
C VAL A 10 -19.81 25.43 -60.66
N LEU A 11 -20.34 26.22 -59.72
CA LEU A 11 -19.95 26.22 -58.32
C LEU A 11 -20.31 24.87 -57.69
N ALA A 12 -19.34 24.23 -57.04
CA ALA A 12 -19.56 23.11 -56.15
C ALA A 12 -20.05 23.64 -54.80
N THR A 13 -21.33 23.48 -54.52
CA THR A 13 -21.93 23.74 -53.20
C THR A 13 -21.99 22.40 -52.45
N LEU A 14 -20.91 22.03 -51.76
CA LEU A 14 -20.94 20.90 -50.82
C LEU A 14 -21.53 21.43 -49.49
N HIS A 15 -22.74 21.01 -49.16
CA HIS A 15 -23.32 21.29 -47.85
C HIS A 15 -22.56 20.51 -46.78
N LEU A 16 -21.95 21.25 -45.84
CA LEU A 16 -21.57 20.75 -44.52
C LEU A 16 -22.83 20.24 -43.83
N VAL A 17 -22.91 18.93 -43.61
CA VAL A 17 -23.71 18.38 -42.52
C VAL A 17 -22.73 17.99 -41.42
N ALA A 18 -22.59 18.90 -40.47
CA ALA A 18 -21.92 18.63 -39.20
C ALA A 18 -22.80 17.65 -38.40
N PHE A 19 -22.45 16.36 -38.42
CA PHE A 19 -22.81 15.45 -37.35
C PHE A 19 -21.64 15.41 -36.36
N GLY A 20 -21.77 16.20 -35.30
CA GLY A 20 -21.03 15.93 -34.07
C GLY A 20 -21.45 14.55 -33.56
N CYS A 21 -20.47 13.70 -33.29
CA CYS A 21 -20.67 12.59 -32.38
C CYS A 21 -19.36 12.35 -31.65
N TRP A 22 -19.50 12.42 -30.33
CA TRP A 22 -18.56 12.16 -29.25
C TRP A 22 -17.18 11.63 -29.61
N SER A 23 -16.19 12.36 -29.11
CA SER A 23 -14.98 11.78 -28.53
C SER A 23 -15.37 10.77 -27.45
N CYS A 24 -15.69 9.54 -27.83
CA CYS A 24 -15.50 8.41 -26.94
C CYS A 24 -13.98 8.27 -26.79
N SER A 25 -13.43 8.88 -25.73
CA SER A 25 -12.17 8.38 -25.19
C SER A 25 -12.37 6.88 -24.97
N PRO A 26 -11.48 6.01 -25.48
CA PRO A 26 -11.55 4.60 -25.14
C PRO A 26 -11.54 4.49 -23.60
N PRO A 27 -12.27 3.53 -23.01
CA PRO A 27 -12.16 3.29 -21.58
C PRO A 27 -10.67 3.11 -21.24
N SER A 28 -10.21 3.81 -20.21
CA SER A 28 -8.87 3.64 -19.67
C SER A 28 -8.65 2.15 -19.38
N SER A 29 -7.50 1.62 -19.82
CA SER A 29 -7.08 0.29 -19.38
C SER A 29 -7.04 0.28 -17.85
N PRO A 30 -7.53 -0.78 -17.16
CA PRO A 30 -7.41 -0.87 -15.71
C PRO A 30 -5.95 -0.74 -15.29
N SER A 31 -5.68 -0.07 -14.17
CA SER A 31 -4.34 -0.08 -13.56
C SER A 31 -3.92 -1.52 -13.22
N GLU A 32 -2.61 -1.75 -13.08
CA GLU A 32 -2.07 -3.08 -12.72
C GLU A 32 -2.73 -3.64 -11.45
N ILE A 33 -2.98 -2.77 -10.47
CA ILE A 33 -3.69 -3.11 -9.23
C ILE A 33 -5.13 -3.48 -9.50
N SER A 34 -5.86 -2.69 -10.29
CA SER A 34 -7.26 -3.01 -10.64
C SER A 34 -7.36 -4.34 -11.40
N ALA A 35 -6.39 -4.62 -12.28
CA ALA A 35 -6.28 -5.89 -12.98
C ALA A 35 -6.01 -7.07 -12.02
N TRP A 36 -5.08 -6.91 -11.08
CA TRP A 36 -4.77 -7.93 -10.06
C TRP A 36 -5.95 -8.20 -9.12
N MET A 37 -6.66 -7.15 -8.67
CA MET A 37 -7.87 -7.31 -7.88
C MET A 37 -8.99 -7.97 -8.69
N GLY A 38 -8.97 -7.86 -10.01
CA GLY A 38 -9.89 -8.56 -10.89
C GLY A 38 -11.13 -7.71 -11.15
N SER A 39 -10.96 -6.65 -11.94
CA SER A 39 -12.07 -5.92 -12.54
C SER A 39 -13.10 -6.91 -13.12
N ASN A 40 -14.35 -6.90 -12.62
CA ASN A 40 -15.47 -7.76 -13.01
C ASN A 40 -15.63 -9.13 -12.31
N LEU A 41 -15.00 -9.36 -11.16
CA LEU A 41 -15.39 -10.51 -10.32
C LEU A 41 -16.76 -10.28 -9.66
N ASN A 42 -17.57 -11.34 -9.59
CA ASN A 42 -18.73 -11.34 -8.71
C ASN A 42 -18.25 -11.52 -7.26
N THR A 43 -18.46 -10.49 -6.44
CA THR A 43 -18.04 -10.47 -5.03
C THR A 43 -19.11 -10.99 -4.06
N ASP A 44 -20.32 -11.29 -4.53
CA ASP A 44 -21.46 -11.74 -3.70
C ASP A 44 -21.19 -13.05 -2.97
N ALA A 45 -20.24 -13.84 -3.47
CA ALA A 45 -19.84 -15.11 -2.88
C ALA A 45 -18.88 -14.95 -1.67
N PHE A 46 -18.39 -13.74 -1.39
CA PHE A 46 -17.47 -13.43 -0.29
C PHE A 46 -18.17 -12.66 0.83
N ALA A 47 -17.59 -12.67 2.03
CA ALA A 47 -18.04 -11.86 3.14
C ALA A 47 -17.95 -10.37 2.81
N GLN A 48 -18.97 -9.60 3.16
CA GLN A 48 -19.04 -8.17 2.84
C GLN A 48 -18.45 -7.31 3.95
N VAL A 49 -17.91 -6.14 3.58
CA VAL A 49 -17.46 -5.12 4.54
C VAL A 49 -18.60 -4.13 4.74
N ASP A 50 -19.55 -4.48 5.61
CA ASP A 50 -20.77 -3.71 5.87
C ASP A 50 -20.78 -3.02 7.26
N GLY A 51 -19.68 -3.13 8.01
CA GLY A 51 -19.52 -2.56 9.35
C GLY A 51 -20.18 -3.38 10.46
N THR A 52 -20.72 -4.57 10.16
CA THR A 52 -21.36 -5.44 11.17
C THR A 52 -20.36 -6.38 11.86
N TYR A 53 -19.23 -6.67 11.21
CA TYR A 53 -18.18 -7.50 11.79
C TYR A 53 -17.53 -6.79 12.97
N LYS A 54 -17.41 -7.51 14.09
CA LYS A 54 -16.76 -7.00 15.30
C LYS A 54 -15.42 -7.67 15.46
N LEU A 55 -14.37 -6.86 15.45
CA LEU A 55 -13.03 -7.37 15.62
C LEU A 55 -12.87 -8.12 16.97
N SER A 56 -12.26 -9.29 16.94
CA SER A 56 -12.03 -10.17 18.07
C SER A 56 -10.59 -10.71 18.08
N PHE A 57 -9.84 -10.31 19.10
CA PHE A 57 -8.44 -10.71 19.27
C PHE A 57 -8.31 -11.84 20.30
N PRO A 58 -7.45 -12.85 20.07
CA PRO A 58 -6.40 -12.87 19.05
C PRO A 58 -6.82 -13.39 17.66
N PHE A 59 -8.06 -13.84 17.45
CA PHE A 59 -8.47 -14.51 16.21
C PHE A 59 -8.21 -13.67 14.95
N ASP A 60 -8.44 -12.36 15.00
CA ASP A 60 -8.26 -11.45 13.85
C ASP A 60 -6.81 -11.04 13.58
N HIS A 61 -5.85 -11.60 14.33
CA HIS A 61 -4.47 -11.65 13.88
C HIS A 61 -4.25 -12.70 12.78
N GLY A 62 -5.13 -13.70 12.70
CA GLY A 62 -5.11 -14.76 11.69
C GLY A 62 -5.58 -14.31 10.31
N SER A 63 -6.00 -15.29 9.51
CA SER A 63 -6.49 -15.12 8.14
C SER A 63 -8.02 -15.12 8.10
N HIS A 64 -8.60 -14.21 7.32
CA HIS A 64 -10.04 -14.06 7.11
C HIS A 64 -10.45 -14.59 5.73
N ASN A 65 -10.35 -15.91 5.53
CA ASN A 65 -10.43 -16.58 4.22
C ASN A 65 -11.77 -16.41 3.48
N GLU A 66 -12.80 -15.97 4.18
CA GLU A 66 -14.11 -15.61 3.65
C GLU A 66 -14.14 -14.28 2.89
N PHE A 67 -13.13 -13.42 3.06
CA PHE A 67 -12.97 -12.17 2.32
C PHE A 67 -12.12 -12.36 1.06
N LEU A 68 -12.34 -11.52 0.04
CA LEU A 68 -11.62 -11.62 -1.23
C LEU A 68 -10.13 -11.28 -1.08
N PHE A 69 -9.80 -10.25 -0.32
CA PHE A 69 -8.43 -9.74 -0.14
C PHE A 69 -8.06 -9.64 1.32
N GLU A 70 -6.78 -9.85 1.60
CA GLU A 70 -6.19 -9.60 2.90
C GLU A 70 -4.70 -9.32 2.76
N TRP A 71 -4.14 -8.44 3.58
CA TRP A 71 -2.70 -8.18 3.56
C TRP A 71 -2.07 -7.94 4.92
N TRP A 72 -0.86 -8.47 5.06
CA TRP A 72 0.06 -8.25 6.17
C TRP A 72 1.16 -7.36 5.65
N TYR A 73 1.13 -6.08 6.04
CA TYR A 73 2.07 -5.06 5.57
C TYR A 73 2.96 -4.63 6.73
N LEU A 74 4.27 -4.63 6.52
CA LEU A 74 5.27 -4.16 7.48
C LEU A 74 6.22 -3.19 6.81
N THR A 75 6.46 -2.06 7.47
CA THR A 75 7.59 -1.16 7.17
C THR A 75 8.46 -0.99 8.39
N ALA A 76 9.76 -0.80 8.19
CA ALA A 76 10.69 -0.53 9.27
C ALA A 76 11.76 0.46 8.84
N ILE A 77 12.10 1.37 9.75
CA ILE A 77 13.24 2.27 9.60
C ILE A 77 14.23 1.91 10.70
N LEU A 78 15.42 1.51 10.28
CA LEU A 78 16.42 0.87 11.12
C LEU A 78 17.76 1.57 10.96
N ASP A 79 18.50 1.70 12.06
CA ASP A 79 19.84 2.26 12.07
C ASP A 79 20.84 1.19 12.52
N ASP A 80 22.02 1.15 11.90
CA ASP A 80 23.15 0.37 12.42
C ASP A 80 23.90 1.13 13.53
N GLN A 81 24.88 0.46 14.14
CA GLN A 81 25.70 1.04 15.20
C GLN A 81 26.56 2.24 14.77
N LYS A 82 26.72 2.47 13.47
CA LYS A 82 27.46 3.58 12.88
C LYS A 82 26.54 4.73 12.42
N GLY A 83 25.22 4.59 12.61
CA GLY A 83 24.22 5.56 12.16
C GLY A 83 23.88 5.45 10.67
N ARG A 84 24.19 4.33 10.01
CA ARG A 84 23.70 4.03 8.67
C ARG A 84 22.23 3.65 8.76
N GLU A 85 21.40 4.29 7.94
CA GLU A 85 19.95 4.18 7.96
C GLU A 85 19.49 3.23 6.85
N PHE A 86 18.53 2.39 7.18
CA PHE A 86 17.96 1.40 6.28
C PHE A 86 16.44 1.44 6.34
N GLY A 87 15.83 1.24 5.18
CA GLY A 87 14.41 0.93 5.05
C GLY A 87 14.21 -0.56 4.86
N VAL A 88 13.18 -1.12 5.46
CA VAL A 88 12.67 -2.47 5.15
C VAL A 88 11.17 -2.39 4.91
N GLN A 89 10.72 -3.03 3.84
CA GLN A 89 9.30 -3.23 3.55
C GLN A 89 9.06 -4.73 3.36
N PHE A 90 7.97 -5.26 3.89
CA PHE A 90 7.57 -6.64 3.69
C PHE A 90 6.06 -6.74 3.64
N THR A 91 5.55 -7.37 2.59
CA THR A 91 4.12 -7.55 2.40
C THR A 91 3.79 -8.95 1.95
N ILE A 92 2.75 -9.54 2.53
CA ILE A 92 2.05 -10.68 1.97
C ILE A 92 0.60 -10.28 1.71
N PHE A 93 0.17 -10.40 0.47
CA PHE A 93 -1.20 -10.29 0.01
C PHE A 93 -1.78 -11.69 -0.19
N ARG A 94 -2.99 -11.93 0.32
CA ARG A 94 -3.83 -13.07 -0.03
C ARG A 94 -4.99 -12.60 -0.89
N ARG A 95 -5.26 -13.35 -1.94
CA ARG A 95 -6.46 -13.21 -2.77
C ARG A 95 -7.19 -14.54 -2.90
N ALA A 96 -8.49 -14.52 -2.69
CA ALA A 96 -9.33 -15.67 -2.95
C ALA A 96 -9.62 -15.81 -4.46
N LEU A 97 -9.69 -17.04 -4.96
CA LEU A 97 -10.04 -17.39 -6.33
C LEU A 97 -11.51 -17.80 -6.48
N GLY A 98 -12.20 -18.03 -5.37
CA GLY A 98 -13.60 -18.44 -5.29
C GLY A 98 -14.00 -18.74 -3.85
N SER A 99 -15.30 -18.89 -3.60
CA SER A 99 -15.85 -19.14 -2.26
C SER A 99 -15.80 -20.60 -1.82
N ASP A 100 -15.36 -21.51 -2.71
CA ASP A 100 -15.55 -22.95 -2.50
C ASP A 100 -14.48 -23.59 -1.62
N ARG A 101 -14.99 -24.48 -0.75
CA ARG A 101 -14.50 -24.82 0.59
C ARG A 101 -13.28 -25.73 0.66
N ALA A 102 -12.72 -25.79 1.87
CA ALA A 102 -11.68 -26.68 2.36
C ALA A 102 -11.69 -28.07 1.67
N SER A 103 -10.65 -28.31 0.88
CA SER A 103 -10.32 -29.65 0.39
C SER A 103 -9.32 -30.31 1.35
N SER A 104 -9.44 -31.62 1.56
CA SER A 104 -8.37 -32.39 2.21
C SER A 104 -7.13 -32.53 1.32
N ASN A 105 -7.25 -32.26 0.01
CA ASN A 105 -6.12 -32.17 -0.89
C ASN A 105 -5.51 -30.76 -0.81
N PRO A 106 -4.29 -30.60 -0.26
CA PRO A 106 -3.69 -29.27 -0.06
C PRO A 106 -3.39 -28.54 -1.38
N TRP A 107 -3.39 -29.23 -2.52
CA TRP A 107 -3.23 -28.64 -3.85
C TRP A 107 -4.52 -28.03 -4.40
N ARG A 108 -5.68 -28.38 -3.85
CA ARG A 108 -6.99 -27.81 -4.18
C ARG A 108 -7.28 -26.66 -3.22
N THR A 109 -6.65 -25.52 -3.51
CA THR A 109 -6.81 -24.29 -2.75
C THR A 109 -7.63 -23.28 -3.54
N GLY A 110 -8.49 -22.53 -2.84
CA GLY A 110 -9.15 -21.34 -3.35
C GLY A 110 -8.38 -20.05 -3.04
N GLN A 111 -7.12 -20.15 -2.61
CA GLN A 111 -6.32 -19.01 -2.17
C GLN A 111 -5.03 -18.91 -2.98
N VAL A 112 -4.65 -17.70 -3.36
CA VAL A 112 -3.33 -17.36 -3.88
C VAL A 112 -2.70 -16.29 -3.01
N TYR A 113 -1.39 -16.36 -2.90
CA TYR A 113 -0.56 -15.45 -2.13
C TYR A 113 0.45 -14.78 -3.05
N MET A 114 0.62 -13.47 -2.88
CA MET A 114 1.66 -12.66 -3.47
C MET A 114 2.46 -12.06 -2.32
N GLY A 115 3.76 -12.26 -2.29
CA GLY A 115 4.63 -11.63 -1.31
C GLY A 115 5.64 -10.75 -2.02
N HIS A 116 5.90 -9.56 -1.50
CA HIS A 116 7.03 -8.75 -1.94
C HIS A 116 7.74 -8.14 -0.74
N PHE A 117 9.01 -7.85 -0.95
CA PHE A 117 9.93 -7.47 0.09
C PHE A 117 10.96 -6.51 -0.50
N ALA A 118 11.31 -5.45 0.23
CA ALA A 118 12.34 -4.53 -0.17
C ALA A 118 13.28 -4.12 0.98
N VAL A 119 14.52 -3.78 0.60
CA VAL A 119 15.52 -3.17 1.47
C VAL A 119 16.03 -1.90 0.80
N SER A 120 16.06 -0.79 1.55
CA SER A 120 16.69 0.47 1.13
C SER A 120 17.93 0.73 1.98
N ASP A 121 19.05 1.08 1.35
CA ASP A 121 20.23 1.63 2.02
C ASP A 121 20.30 3.12 1.73
N ILE A 122 20.01 3.94 2.74
CA ILE A 122 19.78 5.37 2.55
C ILE A 122 21.07 6.09 2.15
N GLN A 123 22.20 5.72 2.75
CA GLN A 123 23.49 6.34 2.49
C GLN A 123 24.04 5.93 1.11
N ALA A 124 23.87 4.66 0.71
CA ALA A 124 24.25 4.22 -0.64
C ALA A 124 23.28 4.69 -1.73
N LYS A 125 22.04 5.06 -1.35
CA LYS A 125 20.93 5.34 -2.28
C LYS A 125 20.63 4.13 -3.17
N SER A 126 20.64 2.96 -2.56
CA SER A 126 20.33 1.69 -3.22
C SER A 126 19.02 1.14 -2.68
N HIS A 127 18.22 0.57 -3.57
CA HIS A 127 16.95 -0.07 -3.24
C HIS A 127 16.88 -1.42 -3.96
N TRP A 128 16.53 -2.47 -3.23
CA TRP A 128 16.37 -3.82 -3.76
C TRP A 128 14.97 -4.32 -3.44
N SER A 129 14.33 -5.00 -4.37
CA SER A 129 13.00 -5.62 -4.20
C SER A 129 12.94 -7.00 -4.83
N ASP A 130 12.17 -7.92 -4.23
CA ASP A 130 11.84 -9.24 -4.79
C ASP A 130 10.35 -9.52 -4.61
N GLU A 131 9.80 -10.37 -5.47
CA GLU A 131 8.38 -10.76 -5.48
C GLU A 131 8.22 -12.27 -5.68
N ARG A 132 7.23 -12.83 -5.00
CA ARG A 132 6.88 -14.25 -5.07
C ARG A 132 5.39 -14.45 -5.18
N PHE A 133 5.01 -15.47 -5.94
CA PHE A 133 3.65 -15.94 -6.01
C PHE A 133 3.59 -17.41 -5.62
N SER A 134 2.62 -17.75 -4.79
CA SER A 134 2.32 -19.14 -4.50
C SER A 134 0.83 -19.36 -4.33
N ARG A 135 0.38 -20.55 -4.69
CA ARG A 135 -0.93 -21.02 -4.27
C ARG A 135 -0.91 -21.26 -2.76
N GLY A 136 -2.06 -21.10 -2.11
CA GLY A 136 -2.20 -21.50 -0.71
C GLY A 136 -1.91 -22.99 -0.55
N HIS A 137 -0.94 -23.33 0.28
CA HIS A 137 -0.54 -24.71 0.57
C HIS A 137 0.14 -24.72 1.94
N PRO A 138 -0.10 -25.73 2.81
CA PRO A 138 0.47 -25.78 4.16
C PRO A 138 2.00 -25.64 4.24
N GLU A 139 2.70 -25.93 3.14
CA GLU A 139 4.16 -25.84 3.05
C GLU A 139 4.67 -24.71 2.13
N LEU A 140 3.82 -24.12 1.28
CA LEU A 140 4.27 -23.11 0.30
C LEU A 140 3.77 -21.71 0.60
N ALA A 141 2.53 -21.54 1.06
CA ALA A 141 2.04 -20.22 1.48
C ALA A 141 0.76 -20.35 2.30
N GLY A 142 0.65 -19.55 3.35
CA GLY A 142 -0.49 -19.59 4.24
C GLY A 142 -0.40 -18.62 5.40
N ALA A 143 -1.51 -18.48 6.10
CA ALA A 143 -1.62 -17.73 7.35
C ALA A 143 -2.38 -18.54 8.42
N HIS A 144 -1.85 -18.57 9.64
CA HIS A 144 -2.39 -19.26 10.81
C HIS A 144 -2.30 -18.37 12.05
N ILE A 145 -3.08 -18.66 13.10
CA ILE A 145 -3.14 -17.85 14.34
C ILE A 145 -2.58 -18.57 15.59
N GLU A 146 -2.45 -19.89 15.58
CA GLU A 146 -2.00 -20.64 16.77
C GLU A 146 -0.79 -21.54 16.44
N PRO A 147 0.46 -21.03 16.59
CA PRO A 147 0.82 -19.62 16.78
C PRO A 147 0.64 -18.80 15.51
N PHE A 148 0.65 -17.47 15.62
CA PHE A 148 0.53 -16.61 14.46
C PHE A 148 1.72 -16.82 13.51
N ARG A 149 1.41 -17.02 12.23
CA ARG A 149 2.40 -17.15 11.16
C ARG A 149 1.73 -16.83 9.84
N VAL A 150 2.29 -15.91 9.08
CA VAL A 150 2.06 -15.75 7.64
C VAL A 150 3.36 -16.01 6.89
N PHE A 151 3.30 -16.73 5.79
CA PHE A 151 4.50 -17.14 5.05
C PHE A 151 4.23 -17.36 3.57
N ILE A 152 5.30 -17.22 2.78
CA ILE A 152 5.42 -17.64 1.39
C ILE A 152 6.81 -18.22 1.19
N GLU A 153 6.87 -19.53 0.95
CA GLU A 153 8.09 -20.33 0.89
C GLU A 153 8.94 -20.15 2.16
N ASP A 154 10.18 -19.70 2.04
CA ASP A 154 11.07 -19.42 3.17
C ASP A 154 10.89 -18.02 3.79
N TRP A 155 10.10 -17.14 3.18
CA TRP A 155 9.74 -15.86 3.78
C TRP A 155 8.64 -16.04 4.83
N LYS A 156 8.87 -15.52 6.04
CA LYS A 156 7.95 -15.68 7.16
C LYS A 156 7.85 -14.41 7.99
N PHE A 157 6.64 -14.17 8.48
CA PHE A 157 6.34 -13.22 9.54
C PHE A 157 5.49 -13.94 10.59
N ALA A 158 6.05 -14.14 11.79
CA ALA A 158 5.49 -15.10 12.75
C ALA A 158 5.73 -14.70 14.21
N SER A 159 4.86 -15.16 15.10
CA SER A 159 5.08 -15.07 16.54
C SER A 159 6.14 -16.05 17.01
N GLN A 160 6.94 -15.64 17.99
CA GLN A 160 7.90 -16.50 18.68
C GLN A 160 7.30 -17.19 19.92
N SER A 161 6.03 -16.94 20.22
CA SER A 161 5.30 -17.51 21.36
C SER A 161 3.85 -17.86 20.99
N SER A 162 3.07 -18.36 21.94
CA SER A 162 1.62 -18.54 21.78
C SER A 162 0.84 -17.21 21.75
N SER A 163 1.46 -16.11 22.18
CA SER A 163 0.92 -14.75 22.05
C SER A 163 1.39 -14.10 20.75
N TYR A 164 0.64 -13.12 20.26
CA TYR A 164 0.97 -12.43 18.99
C TYR A 164 2.37 -11.81 19.00
N PHE A 165 2.74 -11.11 20.08
CA PHE A 165 4.12 -10.61 20.27
C PHE A 165 4.91 -11.51 21.23
N PRO A 166 6.25 -11.58 21.11
CA PRO A 166 7.07 -10.94 20.07
C PRO A 166 6.97 -11.63 18.71
N LEU A 167 7.19 -10.84 17.65
CA LEU A 167 7.16 -11.26 16.25
C LEU A 167 8.59 -11.39 15.68
N GLU A 168 8.73 -12.20 14.65
CA GLU A 168 9.95 -12.37 13.87
C GLU A 168 9.63 -12.24 12.38
N LEU A 169 10.40 -11.40 11.68
CA LEU A 169 10.44 -11.34 10.22
C LEU A 169 11.71 -12.01 9.73
N SER A 170 11.58 -12.89 8.74
CA SER A 170 12.70 -13.45 7.97
C SER A 170 12.31 -13.46 6.50
N ALA A 171 13.03 -12.72 5.68
CA ALA A 171 12.83 -12.64 4.23
C ALA A 171 14.16 -12.33 3.54
N GLY A 172 14.27 -12.66 2.26
CA GLY A 172 15.46 -12.32 1.48
C GLY A 172 15.72 -13.22 0.29
N THR A 173 16.76 -12.84 -0.42
CA THR A 173 17.36 -13.51 -1.58
C THR A 173 18.77 -13.96 -1.21
N PRO A 174 19.56 -14.53 -2.13
CA PRO A 174 21.00 -14.69 -1.92
C PRO A 174 21.75 -13.37 -1.70
N ASP A 175 21.29 -12.29 -2.32
CA ASP A 175 22.02 -11.01 -2.35
C ASP A 175 21.63 -10.07 -1.21
N TYR A 176 20.41 -10.14 -0.70
CA TYR A 176 19.98 -9.32 0.42
C TYR A 176 18.92 -10.01 1.29
N ARG A 177 19.02 -9.88 2.60
CA ARG A 177 18.12 -10.54 3.56
C ARG A 177 17.91 -9.74 4.84
N VAL A 178 16.78 -10.00 5.50
CA VAL A 178 16.42 -9.49 6.81
C VAL A 178 16.16 -10.63 7.78
N SER A 179 16.57 -10.45 9.03
CA SER A 179 16.10 -11.22 10.18
C SER A 179 15.87 -10.25 11.32
N LEU A 180 14.60 -9.98 11.65
CA LEU A 180 14.21 -8.94 12.61
C LEU A 180 13.35 -9.54 13.72
N ALA A 181 13.65 -9.19 14.96
CA ALA A 181 12.80 -9.38 16.12
C ALA A 181 12.03 -8.09 16.40
N ILE A 182 10.71 -8.19 16.46
CA ILE A 182 9.79 -7.07 16.57
C ILE A 182 8.99 -7.22 17.86
N ASN A 183 9.19 -6.30 18.79
CA ASN A 183 8.51 -6.29 20.07
C ASN A 183 7.28 -5.38 20.03
N ARG A 184 6.37 -5.59 20.98
CA ARG A 184 5.20 -4.73 21.13
C ARG A 184 5.64 -3.30 21.44
N GLY A 185 5.11 -2.35 20.67
CA GLY A 185 5.27 -0.92 20.87
C GLY A 185 4.04 -0.32 21.53
N LYS A 186 3.45 0.68 20.87
CA LYS A 186 2.20 1.30 21.31
C LYS A 186 1.01 0.31 21.28
N PRO A 187 -0.09 0.62 21.98
CA PRO A 187 -1.35 -0.10 21.83
C PRO A 187 -1.77 -0.24 20.37
N MET A 188 -2.56 -1.29 20.09
CA MET A 188 -3.14 -1.50 18.77
C MET A 188 -4.14 -0.40 18.46
N ILE A 189 -4.13 0.06 17.21
CA ILE A 189 -4.99 1.12 16.71
C ILE A 189 -6.02 0.52 15.76
N LEU A 190 -7.30 0.78 16.01
CA LEU A 190 -8.37 0.41 15.10
C LEU A 190 -8.71 1.63 14.23
N HIS A 191 -8.69 1.45 12.91
CA HIS A 191 -9.01 2.53 11.97
C HIS A 191 -10.52 2.72 11.82
N GLY A 192 -10.90 3.90 11.33
CA GLY A 192 -12.30 4.27 11.10
C GLY A 192 -13.17 4.07 12.34
N THR A 193 -14.34 3.45 12.16
CA THR A 193 -15.26 3.15 13.27
C THR A 193 -15.01 1.74 13.80
N SER A 194 -14.19 1.62 14.85
CA SER A 194 -13.89 0.34 15.51
C SER A 194 -13.32 -0.73 14.57
N GLY A 195 -12.49 -0.32 13.60
CA GLY A 195 -11.86 -1.19 12.62
C GLY A 195 -12.51 -1.11 11.25
N PHE A 196 -13.76 -0.67 11.13
CA PHE A 196 -14.40 -0.42 9.83
C PHE A 196 -13.88 0.90 9.25
N SER A 197 -13.00 0.81 8.24
CA SER A 197 -12.36 1.93 7.58
C SER A 197 -12.95 2.15 6.20
N GLN A 198 -13.65 3.28 6.01
CA GLN A 198 -14.26 3.64 4.73
C GLN A 198 -13.33 4.54 3.92
N LYS A 199 -13.01 4.13 2.69
CA LYS A 199 -12.04 4.80 1.79
C LYS A 199 -12.72 5.55 0.64
N SER A 200 -13.94 5.15 0.28
CA SER A 200 -14.84 5.81 -0.67
C SER A 200 -16.29 5.38 -0.38
N PRO A 201 -17.32 5.94 -1.06
CA PRO A 201 -18.71 5.48 -0.91
C PRO A 201 -18.91 3.98 -1.21
N ASP A 202 -18.06 3.41 -2.06
CA ASP A 202 -18.13 2.03 -2.57
C ASP A 202 -16.98 1.12 -2.09
N HIS A 203 -16.04 1.64 -1.29
CA HIS A 203 -14.87 0.90 -0.81
C HIS A 203 -14.59 1.14 0.68
N ALA A 204 -14.41 0.05 1.41
CA ALA A 204 -14.15 -0.04 2.82
C ALA A 204 -13.40 -1.35 3.13
N SER A 205 -12.77 -1.39 4.30
CA SER A 205 -12.05 -2.54 4.82
C SER A 205 -12.17 -2.64 6.33
N TYR A 206 -11.80 -3.80 6.86
CA TYR A 206 -11.47 -3.94 8.27
C TYR A 206 -9.97 -3.73 8.44
N TYR A 207 -9.56 -2.80 9.29
CA TYR A 207 -8.20 -2.29 9.30
C TYR A 207 -7.72 -1.94 10.72
N TYR A 208 -6.55 -2.45 11.09
CA TYR A 208 -5.86 -2.07 12.31
C TYR A 208 -4.34 -2.00 12.11
N THR A 209 -3.69 -1.30 13.04
CA THR A 209 -2.25 -1.02 13.00
C THR A 209 -1.60 -1.30 14.34
N PHE A 210 -0.33 -1.71 14.29
CA PHE A 210 0.60 -1.57 15.41
C PHE A 210 1.73 -0.63 15.01
N SER A 211 1.92 0.44 15.80
CA SER A 211 2.90 1.48 15.51
C SER A 211 4.03 1.51 16.56
N ARG A 212 5.11 2.24 16.23
CA ARG A 212 6.35 2.38 17.02
C ARG A 212 6.85 1.07 17.64
N LEU A 213 6.92 0.00 16.85
CA LEU A 213 7.30 -1.34 17.32
C LEU A 213 8.82 -1.45 17.46
N PRO A 214 9.39 -1.59 18.68
CA PRO A 214 10.83 -1.72 18.86
C PRO A 214 11.36 -2.93 18.10
N THR A 215 12.25 -2.68 17.15
CA THR A 215 12.74 -3.69 16.21
C THR A 215 14.25 -3.75 16.27
N ASN A 216 14.80 -4.95 16.31
CA ASN A 216 16.24 -5.18 16.23
C ASN A 216 16.53 -6.46 15.45
N GLY A 217 17.73 -6.59 14.92
CA GLY A 217 18.12 -7.79 14.21
C GLY A 217 19.28 -7.54 13.27
N THR A 218 19.25 -8.20 12.12
CA THR A 218 20.33 -8.13 11.14
C THR A 218 19.80 -7.96 9.73
N LEU A 219 20.47 -7.07 8.98
CA LEU A 219 20.41 -7.01 7.53
C LEU A 219 21.69 -7.63 6.98
N GLU A 220 21.60 -8.29 5.84
CA GLU A 220 22.77 -8.67 5.06
C GLU A 220 22.52 -8.25 3.62
N ILE A 221 23.48 -7.54 3.02
CA ILE A 221 23.39 -6.96 1.68
C ILE A 221 24.74 -7.22 1.01
N GLU A 222 24.73 -7.92 -0.12
CA GLU A 222 25.93 -8.30 -0.89
C GLU A 222 27.00 -8.99 -0.04
N GLY A 223 26.58 -9.80 0.94
CA GLY A 223 27.44 -10.52 1.88
C GLY A 223 27.93 -9.69 3.09
N GLU A 224 27.68 -8.39 3.11
CA GLU A 224 27.98 -7.52 4.26
C GLU A 224 26.83 -7.54 5.26
N LYS A 225 27.15 -7.76 6.55
CA LYS A 225 26.15 -7.90 7.61
C LYS A 225 26.10 -6.66 8.51
N TYR A 226 24.90 -6.15 8.72
CA TYR A 226 24.59 -5.00 9.56
C TYR A 226 23.74 -5.43 10.75
N THR A 227 24.20 -5.14 11.97
CA THR A 227 23.36 -5.25 13.17
C THR A 227 22.58 -3.96 13.31
N VAL A 228 21.26 -4.06 13.32
CA VAL A 228 20.37 -2.90 13.22
C VAL A 228 19.33 -2.85 14.33
N SER A 229 18.88 -1.64 14.64
CA SER A 229 17.76 -1.38 15.55
C SER A 229 16.97 -0.16 15.13
N GLY A 230 15.68 -0.13 15.43
CA GLY A 230 14.81 0.99 15.10
C GLY A 230 13.35 0.67 15.41
N PHE A 231 12.45 1.17 14.56
CA PHE A 231 11.02 0.96 14.73
C PHE A 231 10.39 0.37 13.47
N SER A 232 9.45 -0.55 13.67
CA SER A 232 8.57 -1.04 12.62
C SER A 232 7.14 -0.53 12.82
N TRP A 233 6.38 -0.61 11.75
CA TRP A 233 4.96 -0.37 11.65
C TRP A 233 4.32 -1.59 10.99
N ILE A 234 3.20 -2.06 11.53
CA ILE A 234 2.43 -3.17 10.94
C ILE A 234 1.03 -2.68 10.64
N ASP A 235 0.57 -2.96 9.43
CA ASP A 235 -0.80 -2.83 9.01
C ASP A 235 -1.43 -4.18 8.69
N ARG A 236 -2.70 -4.31 9.07
CA ARG A 236 -3.51 -5.50 8.86
C ARG A 236 -4.86 -5.10 8.33
N GLU A 237 -5.12 -5.49 7.10
CA GLU A 237 -6.33 -5.09 6.42
C GLU A 237 -6.91 -6.24 5.58
N TRP A 238 -8.25 -6.33 5.54
CA TRP A 238 -8.97 -7.24 4.66
C TRP A 238 -10.27 -6.62 4.14
N SER A 239 -10.65 -7.02 2.93
CA SER A 239 -11.86 -6.54 2.25
C SER A 239 -12.34 -7.51 1.18
N SER A 240 -13.61 -7.39 0.79
CA SER A 240 -14.15 -8.01 -0.43
C SER A 240 -14.52 -7.01 -1.51
N GLN A 241 -14.29 -5.72 -1.26
CA GLN A 241 -14.58 -4.67 -2.22
C GLN A 241 -13.36 -4.48 -3.11
N ILE A 242 -13.56 -4.65 -4.41
CA ILE A 242 -12.53 -4.39 -5.41
C ILE A 242 -12.41 -2.88 -5.55
N LEU A 243 -11.18 -2.36 -5.67
CA LEU A 243 -11.02 -0.96 -6.04
C LEU A 243 -11.63 -0.76 -7.43
N SER A 244 -12.62 0.13 -7.50
CA SER A 244 -13.27 0.48 -8.77
C SER A 244 -12.23 0.86 -9.83
N ALA A 245 -12.49 0.51 -11.09
CA ALA A 245 -11.63 0.89 -12.23
C ALA A 245 -11.46 2.41 -12.37
N HIS A 246 -12.26 3.19 -11.64
CA HIS A 246 -12.17 4.64 -11.61
C HIS A 246 -11.06 5.20 -10.69
N TYR A 247 -10.45 4.38 -9.84
CA TYR A 247 -9.28 4.75 -9.06
C TYR A 247 -8.03 4.14 -9.67
N ARG A 248 -6.97 4.94 -9.83
CA ARG A 248 -5.70 4.45 -10.39
C ARG A 248 -4.87 3.72 -9.35
N GLY A 249 -4.91 4.20 -8.11
CA GLY A 249 -4.18 3.67 -6.97
C GLY A 249 -4.42 4.50 -5.74
N TRP A 250 -3.43 4.57 -4.87
CA TRP A 250 -3.46 5.35 -3.64
C TRP A 250 -2.11 5.97 -3.33
N TYR A 251 -2.11 6.87 -2.36
CA TYR A 251 -0.92 7.17 -1.57
C TYR A 251 -1.21 6.89 -0.10
N TRP A 252 -0.20 6.36 0.57
CA TRP A 252 -0.24 6.05 1.98
C TRP A 252 1.04 6.55 2.66
N PHE A 253 0.90 7.04 3.89
CA PHE A 253 2.03 7.47 4.70
C PHE A 253 1.89 6.94 6.12
N SER A 254 3.00 6.46 6.68
CA SER A 254 3.18 6.32 8.13
C SER A 254 4.37 7.18 8.57
N LEU A 255 4.09 8.16 9.41
CA LEU A 255 5.04 9.21 9.75
C LEU A 255 5.31 9.16 11.26
N ASN A 256 6.58 9.05 11.65
CA ASN A 256 7.01 9.02 13.04
C ASN A 256 7.71 10.33 13.38
N PHE A 257 7.13 11.10 14.30
CA PHE A 257 7.69 12.36 14.78
C PHE A 257 8.64 12.14 15.97
N GLU A 258 9.64 13.00 16.12
CA GLU A 258 10.63 12.92 17.18
C GLU A 258 10.04 13.11 18.58
N ASP A 259 8.93 13.86 18.69
CA ASP A 259 8.22 14.10 19.95
C ASP A 259 7.41 12.89 20.46
N GLY A 260 7.37 11.79 19.70
CA GLY A 260 6.64 10.58 20.06
C GLY A 260 5.32 10.41 19.33
N ARG A 261 4.79 11.46 18.68
CA ARG A 261 3.58 11.37 17.86
C ARG A 261 3.84 10.62 16.57
N GLU A 262 2.78 10.09 15.99
CA GLU A 262 2.79 9.50 14.66
C GLU A 262 1.57 9.97 13.88
N LEU A 263 1.68 9.99 12.56
CA LEU A 263 0.59 10.36 11.66
C LEU A 263 0.46 9.29 10.59
N VAL A 264 -0.76 8.81 10.38
CA VAL A 264 -1.12 7.96 9.25
C VAL A 264 -2.01 8.74 8.29
N LEU A 265 -1.70 8.66 7.00
CA LEU A 265 -2.43 9.32 5.92
C LEU A 265 -2.74 8.32 4.82
N PHE A 266 -3.95 8.36 4.29
CA PHE A 266 -4.34 7.52 3.16
C PHE A 266 -5.36 8.24 2.29
N GLU A 267 -5.17 8.17 0.98
CA GLU A 267 -6.20 8.56 0.01
C GLU A 267 -6.08 7.76 -1.29
N LEU A 268 -7.24 7.36 -1.81
CA LEU A 268 -7.37 6.86 -3.17
C LEU A 268 -7.25 8.04 -4.15
N HIS A 269 -6.49 7.92 -5.22
CA HIS A 269 -6.52 8.93 -6.27
C HIS A 269 -7.33 8.46 -7.48
N ALA A 270 -8.36 9.24 -7.79
CA ALA A 270 -9.33 8.96 -8.83
C ALA A 270 -8.92 9.59 -10.17
N GLU A 271 -9.27 8.95 -11.30
CA GLU A 271 -9.08 9.53 -12.64
C GLU A 271 -9.96 10.78 -12.85
N ASP A 272 -11.20 10.69 -12.38
CA ASP A 272 -12.15 11.79 -12.42
C ASP A 272 -12.17 12.49 -11.06
N LYS A 273 -11.84 13.79 -11.06
CA LYS A 273 -11.84 14.64 -9.87
C LYS A 273 -13.23 14.81 -9.24
N ASN A 274 -14.30 14.45 -9.93
CA ASN A 274 -15.66 14.46 -9.40
C ASN A 274 -16.00 13.19 -8.60
N LEU A 275 -15.16 12.16 -8.66
CA LEU A 275 -15.36 10.96 -7.85
C LEU A 275 -15.00 11.26 -6.41
N LYS A 276 -15.88 10.80 -5.52
CA LYS A 276 -15.74 11.06 -4.10
C LYS A 276 -14.77 10.06 -3.48
N THR A 277 -13.62 10.56 -3.03
CA THR A 277 -12.70 9.87 -2.12
C THR A 277 -13.07 10.21 -0.67
N LEU A 278 -12.67 9.38 0.28
CA LEU A 278 -12.75 9.66 1.72
C LEU A 278 -11.34 9.62 2.30
N PRO A 279 -10.53 10.68 2.08
CA PRO A 279 -9.18 10.73 2.60
C PRO A 279 -9.18 10.69 4.12
N THR A 280 -8.21 10.01 4.70
CA THR A 280 -8.07 9.85 6.14
C THR A 280 -6.72 10.35 6.60
N ALA A 281 -6.73 11.11 7.70
CA ALA A 281 -5.56 11.56 8.41
C ALA A 281 -5.80 11.40 9.91
N MET A 282 -4.91 10.72 10.63
CA MET A 282 -5.10 10.42 12.04
C MET A 282 -3.78 10.54 12.81
N TRP A 283 -3.80 11.37 13.84
CA TRP A 283 -2.74 11.42 14.84
C TRP A 283 -2.80 10.20 15.75
N ILE A 284 -1.62 9.71 16.11
CA ILE A 284 -1.41 8.74 17.19
C ILE A 284 -0.50 9.43 18.21
N GLU A 285 -1.07 9.71 19.38
CA GLU A 285 -0.38 10.41 20.46
C GLU A 285 0.72 9.54 21.08
N PRO A 286 1.70 10.11 21.83
CA PRO A 286 2.81 9.35 22.41
C PRO A 286 2.36 8.15 23.28
N GLU A 287 1.22 8.27 23.96
CA GLU A 287 0.60 7.21 24.76
C GLU A 287 -0.23 6.19 23.95
N GLY A 288 -0.42 6.44 22.64
CA GLY A 288 -1.15 5.57 21.72
C GLY A 288 -2.66 5.83 21.62
N SER A 289 -3.14 6.94 22.19
CA SER A 289 -4.49 7.43 21.88
C SER A 289 -4.53 7.99 20.46
N THR A 290 -5.69 7.99 19.80
CA THR A 290 -5.82 8.46 18.42
C THR A 290 -6.77 9.63 18.28
N VAL A 291 -6.43 10.54 17.36
CA VAL A 291 -7.24 11.72 17.02
C VAL A 291 -7.37 11.79 15.50
N LEU A 292 -8.59 11.58 15.00
CA LEU A 292 -8.91 11.80 13.59
C LEU A 292 -8.82 13.29 13.28
N ILE A 293 -8.12 13.65 12.21
CA ILE A 293 -7.99 15.03 11.76
C ILE A 293 -9.17 15.33 10.81
N PRO A 294 -9.98 16.36 11.08
CA PRO A 294 -11.10 16.75 10.21
C PRO A 294 -10.62 17.02 8.79
N ALA A 295 -11.38 16.59 7.78
CA ALA A 295 -10.99 16.69 6.37
C ALA A 295 -10.70 18.14 5.91
N GLU A 296 -11.36 19.12 6.51
CA GLU A 296 -11.17 20.55 6.27
C GLU A 296 -9.92 21.14 6.92
N SER A 297 -9.35 20.44 7.91
CA SER A 297 -8.18 20.89 8.68
C SER A 297 -6.86 20.49 8.04
N TRP A 298 -6.85 19.74 6.94
CA TRP A 298 -5.59 19.35 6.31
C TRP A 298 -5.67 19.25 4.79
N THR A 299 -4.51 19.40 4.17
CA THR A 299 -4.31 19.17 2.73
C THR A 299 -2.95 18.52 2.53
N ILE A 300 -2.86 17.59 1.57
CA ILE A 300 -1.58 17.06 1.11
C ILE A 300 -1.47 17.25 -0.41
N THR A 301 -0.33 17.76 -0.87
CA THR A 301 -0.12 18.08 -2.29
C THR A 301 1.31 17.74 -2.72
N PRO A 302 1.51 17.08 -3.87
CA PRO A 302 2.86 16.87 -4.41
C PRO A 302 3.58 18.20 -4.67
N SER A 303 4.86 18.29 -4.33
CA SER A 303 5.73 19.44 -4.67
C SER A 303 6.88 19.08 -5.60
N ARG A 304 7.34 17.82 -5.63
CA ARG A 304 8.40 17.36 -6.53
C ARG A 304 8.12 15.95 -7.02
N TYR A 305 8.43 15.72 -8.29
CA TYR A 305 8.33 14.43 -8.94
C TYR A 305 9.71 13.92 -9.34
N TRP A 306 9.90 12.61 -9.26
CA TRP A 306 11.00 11.89 -9.89
C TRP A 306 10.39 10.87 -10.84
N LYS A 307 10.71 11.02 -12.14
CA LYS A 307 9.90 10.42 -13.21
C LYS A 307 8.42 10.83 -13.02
N SER A 308 7.52 9.87 -12.89
CA SER A 308 6.09 10.08 -12.65
C SER A 308 5.70 10.00 -11.17
N TYR A 309 6.59 9.55 -10.29
CA TYR A 309 6.29 9.40 -8.86
C TYR A 309 6.45 10.73 -8.11
N PRO A 310 5.44 11.17 -7.35
CA PRO A 310 5.57 12.31 -6.44
C PRO A 310 6.41 11.92 -5.22
N VAL A 311 7.71 12.17 -5.27
CA VAL A 311 8.66 11.81 -4.21
C VAL A 311 8.82 12.89 -3.13
N GLU A 312 8.06 13.99 -3.23
CA GLU A 312 8.01 15.04 -2.24
C GLU A 312 6.61 15.65 -2.16
N TRP A 313 6.14 15.87 -0.94
CA TRP A 313 4.79 16.33 -0.64
C TRP A 313 4.80 17.44 0.41
N VAL A 314 3.87 18.38 0.23
CA VAL A 314 3.52 19.41 1.20
C VAL A 314 2.27 18.97 1.92
N LEU A 315 2.42 18.67 3.21
CA LEU A 315 1.32 18.43 4.12
C LEU A 315 1.07 19.69 4.93
N LYS A 316 -0.17 20.14 4.99
CA LYS A 316 -0.63 21.19 5.89
C LYS A 316 -1.67 20.61 6.83
N ILE A 317 -1.51 20.83 8.12
CA ILE A 317 -2.50 20.49 9.14
C ILE A 317 -2.68 21.76 9.98
N ASP A 318 -3.89 22.31 9.97
CA ASP A 318 -4.20 23.63 10.50
C ASP A 318 -3.20 24.69 9.97
N ASP A 319 -2.48 25.38 10.87
CA ASP A 319 -1.48 26.39 10.53
C ASP A 319 -0.06 25.82 10.33
N ILE A 320 0.13 24.51 10.54
CA ILE A 320 1.45 23.87 10.47
C ILE A 320 1.67 23.30 9.07
N ARG A 321 2.89 23.50 8.55
CA ARG A 321 3.30 23.04 7.22
C ARG A 321 4.50 22.11 7.34
N TYR A 322 4.30 20.85 6.98
CA TYR A 322 5.34 19.85 6.86
C TYR A 322 5.75 19.63 5.40
N LEU A 323 7.04 19.42 5.15
CA LEU A 323 7.54 18.88 3.90
C LEU A 323 7.94 17.42 4.14
N ILE A 324 7.38 16.51 3.36
CA ILE A 324 7.65 15.08 3.41
C ILE A 324 8.42 14.74 2.13
N ALA A 325 9.68 14.34 2.24
CA ALA A 325 10.55 14.11 1.09
C ALA A 325 11.18 12.72 1.17
N ALA A 326 11.24 12.01 0.05
CA ALA A 326 12.00 10.77 -0.04
C ALA A 326 13.47 11.00 0.34
N LYS A 327 14.03 10.13 1.17
CA LYS A 327 15.46 10.19 1.56
C LYS A 327 16.38 10.07 0.34
N PHE A 328 15.93 9.33 -0.68
CA PHE A 328 16.43 9.38 -2.06
C PHE A 328 15.31 8.94 -3.01
N ASP A 329 15.44 9.33 -4.28
CA ASP A 329 14.34 9.26 -5.24
C ASP A 329 13.97 7.84 -5.69
N ASP A 330 14.98 6.98 -5.94
CA ASP A 330 14.79 5.68 -6.57
C ASP A 330 14.49 4.56 -5.55
N GLN A 331 13.27 4.59 -5.00
CA GLN A 331 12.73 3.56 -4.11
C GLN A 331 11.54 2.85 -4.76
N VAL A 332 11.64 2.57 -6.07
CA VAL A 332 10.64 1.84 -6.84
C VAL A 332 10.88 0.33 -6.70
N MET A 333 9.81 -0.40 -6.43
CA MET A 333 9.83 -1.87 -6.44
C MET A 333 9.58 -2.38 -7.86
N ASP A 334 10.51 -3.17 -8.39
CA ASP A 334 10.40 -3.84 -9.70
C ASP A 334 9.58 -5.13 -9.56
N THR A 335 8.29 -4.97 -9.34
CA THR A 335 7.32 -6.07 -9.09
C THR A 335 6.20 -6.08 -10.13
N SER A 336 5.39 -7.14 -10.18
CA SER A 336 4.30 -7.29 -11.17
C SER A 336 3.23 -6.20 -11.09
N ILE A 337 3.14 -5.55 -9.93
CA ILE A 337 2.44 -4.29 -9.73
C ILE A 337 3.50 -3.26 -9.37
N SER A 338 3.52 -2.12 -10.04
CA SER A 338 4.47 -1.07 -9.72
C SER A 338 4.12 -0.35 -8.41
N TYR A 339 5.07 -0.36 -7.47
CA TYR A 339 5.02 0.43 -6.24
C TYR A 339 6.22 1.36 -6.17
N TRP A 340 6.00 2.57 -5.66
CA TRP A 340 7.08 3.32 -5.01
C TRP A 340 6.89 3.18 -3.50
N GLU A 341 7.85 2.56 -2.83
CA GLU A 341 7.78 2.21 -1.41
C GLU A 341 9.08 2.60 -0.72
N GLY A 342 9.09 3.72 -0.02
CA GLY A 342 10.35 4.33 0.41
C GLY A 342 10.32 5.10 1.72
N VAL A 343 11.50 5.20 2.32
CA VAL A 343 11.75 6.01 3.52
C VAL A 343 11.67 7.49 3.14
N VAL A 344 10.93 8.24 3.94
CA VAL A 344 10.76 9.69 3.84
C VAL A 344 11.25 10.40 5.10
N GLU A 345 11.71 11.64 4.93
CA GLU A 345 12.02 12.58 6.00
C GLU A 345 10.90 13.61 6.12
N ILE A 346 10.62 14.05 7.35
CA ILE A 346 9.63 15.07 7.66
C ILE A 346 10.39 16.29 8.15
N THR A 347 10.16 17.44 7.53
CA THR A 347 10.70 18.72 7.96
C THR A 347 9.62 19.75 8.25
N GLU A 348 9.84 20.56 9.27
CA GLU A 348 9.05 21.73 9.63
C GLU A 348 10.00 22.93 9.70
N ALA A 349 9.74 23.98 8.92
CA ALA A 349 10.59 25.18 8.86
C ALA A 349 12.10 24.87 8.75
N ASP A 350 12.46 23.95 7.84
CA ASP A 350 13.81 23.46 7.55
C ASP A 350 14.47 22.61 8.66
N ALA A 351 13.79 22.35 9.77
CA ALA A 351 14.24 21.40 10.79
C ALA A 351 13.65 20.02 10.53
N VAL A 352 14.47 18.97 10.65
CA VAL A 352 13.99 17.58 10.65
C VAL A 352 13.21 17.36 11.95
N VAL A 353 11.97 16.88 11.82
CA VAL A 353 11.06 16.61 12.94
C VAL A 353 10.59 15.16 12.97
N GLY A 354 11.02 14.34 12.01
CA GLY A 354 10.68 12.93 11.97
C GLY A 354 11.04 12.24 10.66
N ARG A 355 10.64 10.97 10.57
CA ARG A 355 10.86 10.09 9.43
C ARG A 355 9.71 9.10 9.29
N GLY A 356 9.52 8.53 8.11
CA GLY A 356 8.38 7.67 7.86
C GLY A 356 8.55 6.80 6.62
N TYR A 357 7.47 6.14 6.26
CA TYR A 357 7.33 5.43 4.99
C TYR A 357 6.24 6.07 4.16
N MET A 358 6.45 6.05 2.84
CA MET A 358 5.45 6.44 1.84
C MET A 358 5.32 5.31 0.83
N GLU A 359 4.08 4.93 0.54
CA GLU A 359 3.70 3.99 -0.51
C GLU A 359 2.87 4.74 -1.55
N LEU A 360 3.24 4.59 -2.82
CA LEU A 360 2.54 5.18 -3.96
C LEU A 360 2.25 4.10 -4.99
N THR A 361 1.03 4.12 -5.51
CA THR A 361 0.61 3.20 -6.57
C THR A 361 -0.19 3.89 -7.67
N GLY A 362 -0.16 3.37 -8.89
CA GLY A 362 -0.91 3.94 -10.02
C GLY A 362 -0.27 5.20 -10.62
N TYR A 363 1.06 5.28 -10.56
CA TYR A 363 1.86 6.41 -11.07
C TYR A 363 2.76 6.01 -12.25
N GLU A 364 2.72 4.76 -12.70
CA GLU A 364 3.46 4.23 -13.85
C GLU A 364 3.11 4.89 -15.21
#